data_AF-A0A3M5B231-F1
#
_entry.id   AF-A0A3M5B231-F1
#
_cell.length_a   1.000
_cell.length_b   1.000
_cell.length_c   1.000
_cell.angle_alpha   90.00
_cell.angle_beta   90.00
_cell.angle_gamma   90.00
#
_symmetry.space_group_name_H-M   'P 1'
#
loop_
_entity.id
_entity.type
_entity.pdbx_description
1 polymer ?
#
loop_
_entity_poly.entity_id
_entity_poly.type
_entity_poly.pdbx_seq_one_letter_code
_entity_poly.pdbx_strand_id
1 'polypeptide(L)' 'MSLADIRLDDKYRLATGNLYLTGTQALTRLPMLQKQRDEAQGLNTAGFISGYRGSPLGNLDKSLWDAKDYLQ' A
#
# COMPACT_ATOMS: atom_id res chain seq x y z
N MET A 1 -4.97 -25.44 15.25
CA MET A 1 -4.90 -24.37 14.22
C MET A 1 -3.45 -23.97 14.08
N SER A 2 -2.84 -24.14 12.90
CA SER A 2 -1.50 -23.58 12.66
C SER A 2 -1.62 -22.07 12.49
N LEU A 3 -0.78 -21.31 13.17
CA LEU A 3 -0.61 -19.88 12.89
C LEU A 3 -0.11 -19.74 11.45
N ALA A 4 -0.74 -18.86 10.67
CA ALA A 4 -0.21 -18.50 9.35
C ALA A 4 1.17 -17.86 9.52
N ASP A 5 2.14 -18.19 8.65
CA ASP A 5 3.44 -17.52 8.58
C ASP A 5 3.22 -16.09 8.05
N ILE A 6 2.95 -15.15 8.96
CA ILE A 6 2.69 -13.74 8.64
C ILE A 6 4.00 -12.96 8.76
N ARG A 7 4.37 -12.27 7.69
CA ARG A 7 5.55 -11.40 7.62
C ARG A 7 5.15 -9.94 7.62
N LEU A 8 6.02 -9.08 8.13
CA LEU A 8 5.75 -7.64 8.19
C LEU A 8 5.49 -7.02 6.82
N ASP A 9 6.10 -7.56 5.76
CA ASP A 9 5.98 -7.05 4.39
C ASP A 9 4.71 -7.53 3.66
N ASP A 10 3.94 -8.46 4.24
CA ASP A 10 2.69 -8.95 3.67
C ASP A 10 1.68 -7.81 3.49
N LYS A 11 1.81 -6.75 4.30
CA LYS A 11 1.07 -5.49 4.15
C LYS A 11 1.22 -4.81 2.79
N TYR A 12 2.26 -5.12 2.02
CA TYR A 12 2.45 -4.62 0.65
C TYR A 12 2.33 -5.73 -0.40
N ARG A 13 2.73 -6.97 -0.06
CA ARG A 13 2.88 -8.05 -1.05
C ARG A 13 1.73 -9.04 -1.14
N LEU A 14 0.98 -9.25 -0.05
CA LEU A 14 0.03 -10.37 0.02
C LEU A 14 -1.15 -10.15 -0.93
N ALA A 15 -1.27 -10.95 -1.99
CA ALA A 15 -2.31 -10.77 -3.00
C ALA A 15 -3.72 -11.14 -2.52
N THR A 16 -3.83 -12.15 -1.65
CA THR A 16 -5.10 -12.72 -1.19
C THR A 16 -5.03 -13.13 0.27
N GLY A 17 -6.17 -13.14 0.96
CA GLY A 17 -6.28 -13.52 2.36
C GLY A 17 -6.41 -12.32 3.30
N ASN A 18 -6.31 -12.58 4.61
CA ASN A 18 -6.49 -11.56 5.63
C ASN A 18 -5.13 -10.99 6.06
N LEU A 19 -5.06 -9.68 6.19
CA LEU A 19 -3.90 -8.95 6.66
C LEU A 19 -4.35 -7.80 7.58
N TYR A 20 -3.49 -7.41 8.52
CA TYR A 20 -3.76 -6.34 9.47
C TYR A 20 -3.00 -5.08 9.07
N LEU A 21 -3.70 -3.97 8.91
CA LEU A 21 -3.14 -2.68 8.55
C LEU A 21 -3.64 -1.59 9.50
N THR A 22 -2.80 -0.59 9.74
CA THR A 22 -3.29 0.71 10.21
C THR A 22 -3.98 1.46 9.06
N GLY A 23 -4.79 2.48 9.38
CA GLY A 23 -5.43 3.32 8.35
C GLY A 23 -4.41 3.97 7.40
N THR A 24 -3.27 4.44 7.92
CA THR A 24 -2.20 5.02 7.10
C THR A 24 -1.57 3.98 6.17
N GLN A 25 -1.34 2.75 6.64
CA GLN A 25 -0.81 1.67 5.79
C GLN A 25 -1.81 1.27 4.69
N ALA A 26 -3.10 1.27 5.00
CA ALA A 26 -4.15 1.03 3.99
C ALA A 26 -4.13 2.11 2.89
N LEU A 27 -4.00 3.38 3.27
CA LEU A 27 -3.85 4.49 2.32
C LEU A 27 -2.55 4.38 1.50
N THR A 28 -1.44 3.97 2.11
CA THR A 28 -0.17 3.70 1.39
C THR A 28 -0.30 2.56 0.38
N ARG A 29 -1.11 1.54 0.67
CA ARG A 29 -1.32 0.38 -0.21
C ARG A 29 -2.27 0.68 -1.37
N LEU A 30 -3.20 1.63 -1.21
CA LEU A 30 -4.22 1.93 -2.20
C LEU A 30 -3.69 2.21 -3.62
N PRO A 31 -2.60 3.00 -3.83
CA PRO A 31 -2.03 3.22 -5.16
C PRO A 31 -1.52 1.93 -5.81
N MET A 32 -0.95 1.00 -5.03
CA MET A 32 -0.47 -0.29 -5.54
C MET A 32 -1.65 -1.12 -6.06
N LEU A 33 -2.75 -1.16 -5.30
CA LEU A 33 -3.98 -1.86 -5.70
C LEU A 33 -4.61 -1.24 -6.94
N GLN A 34 -4.58 0.09 -7.07
CA GLN A 34 -5.07 0.78 -8.26
C GLN A 34 -4.22 0.42 -9.49
N LYS A 35 -2.88 0.45 -9.38
CA LYS A 35 -1.98 0.06 -10.47
C LYS A 35 -2.21 -1.38 -10.92
N GLN A 36 -2.33 -2.31 -9.97
CA GLN A 36 -2.64 -3.72 -10.26
C GLN A 36 -3.97 -3.88 -11.00
N ARG A 37 -5.00 -3.10 -10.60
CA ARG A 37 -6.29 -3.10 -11.29
C ARG A 37 -6.19 -2.56 -12.71
N ASP A 38 -5.44 -1.48 -12.90
CA ASP A 38 -5.24 -0.84 -14.21
C ASP A 38 -4.49 -1.79 -15.16
N GLU A 39 -3.44 -2.46 -14.67
CA GLU A 39 -2.68 -3.47 -15.43
C GLU A 39 -3.57 -4.65 -15.84
N ALA A 40 -4.43 -5.13 -14.95
CA ALA A 40 -5.39 -6.20 -15.26
C ALA A 40 -6.40 -5.79 -16.35
N GLN A 41 -6.61 -4.49 -16.55
CA GLN A 41 -7.43 -3.93 -17.63
C GLN A 41 -6.62 -3.57 -18.88
N GLY A 42 -5.30 -3.80 -18.88
CA GLY A 42 -4.41 -3.44 -19.99
C GLY A 42 -4.11 -1.94 -20.09
N LEU A 43 -4.30 -1.18 -19.01
CA LEU A 43 -4.04 0.26 -18.98
C LEU A 43 -2.59 0.55 -18.55
N ASN A 44 -1.95 1.50 -19.24
CA ASN A 44 -0.62 2.00 -18.88
C ASN A 44 -0.72 3.27 -18.02
N THR A 45 -1.04 3.11 -16.74
CA THR A 45 -1.19 4.23 -15.79
C THR A 45 0.01 4.40 -14.88
N ALA A 46 0.12 5.59 -14.29
CA ALA A 46 1.08 5.92 -13.23
C ALA A 46 0.36 6.61 -12.07
N GLY A 47 0.89 6.42 -10.86
CA GLY A 47 0.39 7.08 -9.66
C GLY A 47 1.11 8.41 -9.41
N PHE A 48 0.35 9.45 -9.09
CA PHE A 48 0.89 10.73 -8.62
C PHE A 48 0.23 11.10 -7.29
N ILE A 49 1.05 11.35 -6.26
CA ILE A 49 0.58 11.70 -4.92
C ILE A 49 1.14 13.07 -4.56
N SER A 50 0.25 13.98 -4.19
CA SER A 50 0.57 15.32 -3.69
C SER A 50 -0.28 15.63 -2.46
N GLY A 51 0.22 16.52 -1.60
CA GLY A 51 -0.48 16.90 -0.38
C GLY A 51 0.40 17.70 0.57
N TYR A 52 -0.22 18.16 1.65
CA TYR A 52 0.47 18.86 2.74
C TYR A 52 0.39 18.02 4.02
N ARG A 53 1.48 18.02 4.80
CA ARG A 53 1.58 17.24 6.04
C ARG A 53 0.77 17.89 7.16
N GLY A 54 -0.04 17.10 7.84
CA GLY A 54 -0.77 17.56 9.02
C GLY A 54 -1.70 16.50 9.56
N SER A 55 -2.21 16.71 10.77
CA SER A 55 -3.26 15.85 11.33
C SER A 55 -4.49 15.84 10.41
N PRO A 56 -5.10 14.67 10.11
CA PRO A 56 -4.85 13.34 10.68
C PRO A 56 -3.84 12.47 9.89
N LEU A 57 -3.28 12.97 8.79
CA LEU A 57 -2.44 12.21 7.84
C LEU A 57 -0.95 12.51 7.94
N GLY A 58 -0.47 13.09 9.05
CA GLY A 58 0.91 13.56 9.19
C GLY A 58 1.98 12.48 8.98
N ASN A 59 1.61 11.21 9.16
CA ASN A 59 2.49 10.06 8.96
C ASN A 59 2.37 9.39 7.58
N LEU A 60 1.47 9.86 6.70
CA LEU A 60 1.25 9.23 5.40
C LEU A 60 2.49 9.30 4.51
N ASP A 61 3.13 10.46 4.40
CA ASP A 61 4.38 10.64 3.67
C ASP A 61 5.45 9.65 4.14
N LYS A 62 5.62 9.51 5.45
CA LYS A 62 6.59 8.57 6.04
C LYS A 62 6.26 7.14 5.63
N SER A 63 5.00 6.73 5.76
CA SER A 63 4.56 5.40 5.36
C SER A 63 4.77 5.13 3.87
N LEU A 64 4.56 6.13 3.00
CA LEU A 64 4.87 6.05 1.57
C LEU A 64 6.37 5.89 1.32
N TRP A 65 7.22 6.61 2.05
CA TRP A 65 8.67 6.48 1.94
C TRP A 65 9.18 5.12 2.42
N ASP A 66 8.67 4.62 3.55
CA ASP A 66 9.01 3.30 4.06
C ASP A 66 8.58 2.18 3.09
N ALA A 67 7.55 2.44 2.26
CA ALA A 67 7.03 1.53 1.25
C ALA A 67 7.62 1.74 -0.15
N LYS A 68 8.63 2.60 -0.31
CA LYS A 68 9.15 3.02 -1.61
C LYS A 68 9.49 1.86 -2.54
N ASP A 69 10.15 0.82 -2.03
CA ASP A 69 10.57 -0.34 -2.83
C ASP A 69 9.40 -1.15 -3.40
N TYR A 70 8.18 -0.94 -2.88
CA TYR A 70 6.94 -1.56 -3.36
C TYR A 70 6.10 -0.64 -4.26
N LEU A 71 6.53 0.62 -4.43
CA LEU A 71 5.85 1.65 -5.23
C LEU A 71 6.55 1.92 -6.56
N GLN A 72 7.71 1.29 -6.82
CA GLN A 72 8.53 1.46 -8.02
C GLN A 72 8.33 0.34 -9.03
#